data_AF-A0A6B3N9Q2-F1
#
_entry.id   AF-A0A6B3N9Q2-F1
#
_cell.length_a   1.000
_cell.length_b   1.000
_cell.length_c   1.000
_cell.angle_alpha   90.00
_cell.angle_beta   90.00
_cell.angle_gamma   90.00
#
_symmetry.space_group_name_H-M   'P 1'
#
loop_
_entity.id
_entity.type
_entity.pdbx_description
1 polymer ?
#
loop_
_entity_poly.entity_id
_entity_poly.type
_entity_poly.pdbx_seq_one_letter_code
_entity_poly.pdbx_strand_id
1 'polypeptide(L)'
;MTHNRQSNIGRKSCLVLAAFSLSGAMAIAPALAQTITPDGSTGTTVAPDGNRIDINGGQLSGDGANLFHSFSEFGIDSGQIANFLSSP
;
A
#
# COMPACT_ATOMS: atom_id res chain seq x y z
N MET A 1 7.27 46.78 -67.56
CA MET A 1 6.63 47.39 -66.36
C MET A 1 5.50 46.48 -65.93
N THR A 2 5.56 46.07 -64.67
CA THR A 2 4.77 45.06 -63.93
C THR A 2 3.25 45.23 -64.07
N HIS A 3 2.41 44.19 -64.03
CA HIS A 3 2.18 43.40 -62.81
C HIS A 3 1.51 42.04 -63.07
N ASN A 4 2.18 40.99 -62.57
CA ASN A 4 1.63 39.68 -62.22
C ASN A 4 0.83 39.80 -60.90
N ARG A 5 -0.41 39.29 -60.85
CA ARG A 5 -1.26 39.21 -59.64
C ARG A 5 -1.75 37.76 -59.50
N GLN A 6 -1.04 36.99 -58.68
CA GLN A 6 -1.51 35.69 -58.18
C GLN A 6 -2.53 35.94 -57.06
N SER A 7 -3.72 35.34 -57.20
CA SER A 7 -4.80 35.38 -56.20
C SER A 7 -4.72 34.13 -55.33
N ASN A 8 -4.38 34.31 -54.04
CA ASN A 8 -4.39 33.27 -53.02
C ASN A 8 -5.79 33.18 -52.41
N ILE A 9 -6.61 32.23 -52.85
CA ILE A 9 -7.83 31.82 -52.12
C ILE A 9 -7.44 30.72 -51.12
N GLY A 10 -7.44 31.07 -49.84
CA GLY A 10 -7.06 30.18 -48.74
C GLY A 10 -8.10 29.09 -48.51
N ARG A 11 -7.71 27.83 -48.77
CA ARG A 11 -8.39 26.65 -48.22
C ARG A 11 -7.92 26.45 -46.78
N LYS A 12 -8.78 26.67 -45.78
CA LYS A 12 -8.63 26.03 -44.45
C LYS A 12 -10.01 25.66 -43.90
N SER A 13 -10.45 24.48 -44.32
CA SER A 13 -11.60 23.77 -43.77
C SER A 13 -11.45 23.49 -42.27
N CYS A 14 -12.59 23.58 -41.57
CA CYS A 14 -13.03 22.77 -40.44
C CYS A 14 -11.92 22.12 -39.58
N LEU A 15 -11.52 22.80 -38.50
CA LEU A 15 -10.79 22.16 -37.41
C LEU A 15 -11.81 21.48 -36.49
N VAL A 16 -11.79 20.15 -36.58
CA VAL A 16 -12.53 19.15 -35.82
C VAL A 16 -12.38 19.38 -34.30
N LEU A 17 -13.49 19.30 -33.55
CA LEU A 17 -13.49 19.22 -32.09
C LEU A 17 -12.71 17.97 -31.65
N ALA A 18 -11.54 18.14 -31.03
CA ALA A 18 -10.89 17.07 -30.29
C ALA A 18 -11.33 17.12 -28.82
N ALA A 19 -12.27 16.25 -28.44
CA ALA A 19 -12.58 15.98 -27.04
C ALA A 19 -11.38 15.25 -26.42
N PHE A 20 -10.69 15.89 -25.47
CA PHE A 20 -9.59 15.27 -24.74
C PHE A 20 -10.18 14.51 -23.54
N SER A 21 -10.43 13.21 -23.70
CA SER A 21 -10.71 12.33 -22.58
C SER A 21 -9.43 12.18 -21.75
N LEU A 22 -9.26 13.02 -20.73
CA LEU A 22 -8.14 12.93 -19.80
C LEU A 22 -8.39 11.77 -18.82
N SER A 23 -8.17 10.54 -19.27
CA SER A 23 -8.07 9.39 -18.38
C SER A 23 -6.68 9.37 -17.73
N GLY A 24 -6.55 10.05 -16.60
CA GLY A 24 -5.38 9.93 -15.74
C GLY A 24 -5.35 8.55 -15.07
N ALA A 25 -4.32 7.75 -15.33
CA ALA A 25 -4.06 6.57 -14.53
C ALA A 25 -3.61 7.02 -13.13
N MET A 26 -4.45 6.82 -12.11
CA MET A 26 -4.03 6.99 -10.72
C MET A 26 -3.05 5.86 -10.39
N ALA A 27 -1.81 6.20 -10.08
CA ALA A 27 -0.86 5.25 -9.51
C ALA A 27 -1.38 4.83 -8.12
N ILE A 28 -1.56 3.54 -7.91
CA ILE A 28 -1.88 2.98 -6.58
C ILE A 28 -0.56 2.80 -5.84
N ALA A 29 -0.30 3.64 -4.84
CA ALA A 29 0.82 3.42 -3.94
C ALA A 29 0.54 2.18 -3.06
N PRO A 30 1.54 1.34 -2.77
CA PRO A 30 1.36 0.25 -1.81
C PRO A 30 0.99 0.84 -0.45
N ALA A 31 0.01 0.23 0.23
CA ALA A 31 -0.29 0.57 1.61
C ALA A 31 0.81 -0.01 2.51
N LEU A 32 1.23 0.78 3.50
CA LEU A 32 2.16 0.37 4.55
C LEU A 32 1.31 -0.06 5.75
N ALA A 33 1.53 -1.25 6.27
CA ALA A 33 0.86 -1.73 7.47
C ALA A 33 1.37 -0.99 8.71
N GLN A 34 0.52 -0.95 9.75
CA GLN A 34 0.95 -0.49 11.08
C GLN A 34 1.83 -1.55 11.73
N THR A 35 2.79 -1.14 12.55
CA THR A 35 3.70 -2.07 13.24
C THR A 35 2.93 -2.91 14.25
N ILE A 36 3.30 -4.19 14.41
CA ILE A 36 2.77 -5.03 15.50
C ILE A 36 3.26 -4.47 16.84
N THR A 37 2.32 -4.02 17.68
CA THR A 37 2.60 -3.41 18.97
C THR A 37 1.88 -4.18 20.08
N PRO A 38 2.61 -4.82 21.02
CA PRO A 38 2.00 -5.42 22.20
C PRO A 38 1.25 -4.38 23.04
N ASP A 39 0.14 -4.78 23.64
CA ASP A 39 -0.60 -3.92 24.57
C ASP A 39 0.03 -3.86 25.98
N GLY A 40 0.99 -4.76 26.25
CA GLY A 40 1.67 -4.90 27.53
C GLY A 40 0.97 -5.80 28.57
N SER A 41 -0.22 -6.36 28.28
CA SER A 41 -1.00 -7.11 29.27
C SER A 41 -0.58 -8.58 29.41
N THR A 42 -0.01 -9.17 28.36
CA THR A 42 0.30 -10.61 28.27
C THR A 42 1.79 -10.94 28.26
N GLY A 43 2.68 -9.95 28.42
CA GLY A 43 4.13 -10.19 28.25
C GLY A 43 4.53 -10.60 26.83
N THR A 44 3.68 -10.31 25.83
CA THR A 44 3.97 -10.56 24.42
C THR A 44 5.15 -9.71 23.96
N THR A 45 6.09 -10.33 23.26
CA THR A 45 7.26 -9.65 22.67
C THR A 45 7.29 -9.88 21.16
N VAL A 46 7.79 -8.87 20.43
CA VAL A 46 7.80 -8.84 18.96
C VAL A 46 9.23 -8.60 18.50
N ALA A 47 9.76 -9.52 17.70
CA ALA A 47 11.13 -9.49 17.18
C ALA A 47 11.11 -9.59 15.64
N PRO A 48 11.23 -8.46 14.92
CA PRO A 48 11.37 -8.47 13.47
C PRO A 48 12.72 -9.04 13.03
N ASP A 49 12.71 -9.93 12.04
CA ASP A 49 13.89 -10.48 11.34
C ASP A 49 13.60 -10.59 9.83
N GLY A 50 14.08 -9.62 9.05
CA GLY A 50 13.82 -9.57 7.62
C GLY A 50 12.33 -9.44 7.29
N ASN A 51 11.78 -10.41 6.54
CA ASN A 51 10.35 -10.49 6.23
C ASN A 51 9.54 -11.30 7.25
N ARG A 52 10.19 -11.79 8.31
CA ARG A 52 9.54 -12.53 9.39
C ARG A 52 9.46 -11.67 10.64
N ILE A 53 8.42 -11.87 11.42
CA ILE A 53 8.23 -11.26 12.72
C ILE A 53 7.96 -12.39 13.70
N ASP A 54 8.92 -12.64 14.60
CA ASP A 54 8.76 -13.63 15.66
C ASP A 54 8.03 -13.02 16.86
N ILE A 55 6.90 -13.62 17.21
CA ILE A 55 6.07 -13.26 18.34
C ILE A 55 6.29 -14.30 19.44
N ASN A 56 6.82 -13.85 20.57
CA ASN A 56 7.22 -14.67 21.71
C ASN A 56 6.50 -14.22 23.00
N GLY A 57 6.75 -14.95 24.09
CA GLY A 57 6.14 -14.69 25.40
C GLY A 57 4.65 -15.05 25.38
N GLY A 58 3.82 -14.16 25.89
CA GLY A 58 2.39 -14.41 26.06
C GLY A 58 2.05 -14.93 27.44
N GLN A 59 0.76 -15.13 27.66
CA GLN A 59 0.21 -15.53 28.97
C GLN A 59 -0.61 -16.81 28.82
N LEU A 60 -0.27 -17.83 29.61
CA LEU A 60 -1.06 -19.04 29.68
C LEU A 60 -2.39 -18.79 30.40
N SER A 61 -3.45 -19.46 29.96
CA SER A 61 -4.70 -19.58 30.69
C SER A 61 -4.49 -20.21 32.07
N GLY A 62 -5.46 -20.03 32.99
CA GLY A 62 -5.36 -20.59 34.34
C GLY A 62 -5.23 -22.12 34.38
N ASP A 63 -5.75 -22.82 33.37
CA ASP A 63 -5.61 -24.27 33.18
C ASP A 63 -4.41 -24.67 32.30
N GLY A 64 -3.64 -23.69 31.80
CA GLY A 64 -2.47 -23.90 30.94
C GLY A 64 -2.79 -24.41 29.53
N ALA A 65 -4.07 -24.55 29.15
CA ALA A 65 -4.47 -25.13 27.88
C ALA A 65 -4.30 -24.17 26.69
N ASN A 66 -4.30 -22.86 26.93
CA ASN A 66 -4.21 -21.84 25.90
C ASN A 66 -3.10 -20.84 26.21
N LEU A 67 -2.36 -20.43 25.18
CA LEU A 67 -1.42 -19.33 25.24
C LEU A 67 -2.06 -18.11 24.55
N PHE A 68 -2.15 -17.00 25.28
CA PHE A 68 -2.73 -15.76 24.78
C PHE A 68 -1.67 -14.70 24.52
N HIS A 69 -1.89 -13.96 23.44
CA HIS A 69 -1.14 -12.75 23.08
C HIS A 69 -2.11 -11.58 22.96
N SER A 70 -1.66 -10.38 23.26
CA SER A 70 -2.48 -9.18 23.16
C SER A 70 -1.71 -8.00 22.58
N PHE A 71 -2.40 -7.24 21.72
CA PHE A 71 -1.82 -6.22 20.86
C PHE A 71 -2.73 -4.99 20.84
N SER A 72 -2.13 -3.81 20.93
CA SER A 72 -2.83 -2.55 20.66
C SER A 72 -2.99 -2.31 19.17
N GLU A 73 -2.00 -2.74 18.37
CA GLU A 73 -1.98 -2.67 16.91
C GLU A 73 -1.40 -3.97 16.36
N PHE A 74 -2.01 -4.48 15.29
CA PHE A 74 -1.54 -5.68 14.61
C PHE A 74 -1.68 -5.50 13.10
N GLY A 75 -0.56 -5.18 12.46
CA GLY A 75 -0.46 -5.03 11.02
C GLY A 75 0.76 -5.76 10.47
N ILE A 76 0.60 -6.33 9.28
CA ILE A 76 1.69 -6.94 8.50
C ILE A 76 1.55 -6.51 7.04
N ASP A 77 2.68 -6.25 6.39
CA ASP A 77 2.77 -5.97 4.97
C ASP A 77 2.64 -7.24 4.13
N SER A 78 2.30 -7.07 2.86
CA SER A 78 2.31 -8.17 1.90
C SER A 78 3.70 -8.80 1.81
N GLY A 79 3.75 -10.13 1.94
CA GLY A 79 5.00 -10.90 1.94
C GLY A 79 5.70 -11.00 3.30
N GLN A 80 5.18 -10.34 4.35
CA GLN A 80 5.62 -10.58 5.72
C GLN A 80 4.97 -11.83 6.32
N ILE A 81 5.67 -12.45 7.27
CA ILE A 81 5.23 -13.65 7.99
C ILE A 81 5.29 -13.35 9.49
N ALA A 82 4.14 -13.33 10.16
CA ALA A 82 4.08 -13.34 11.62
C ALA A 82 4.13 -14.80 12.12
N ASN A 83 5.16 -15.14 12.89
CA ASN A 83 5.35 -16.47 13.44
C ASN A 83 5.17 -16.45 14.96
N PHE A 84 4.23 -17.26 15.47
CA PHE A 84 3.92 -17.36 16.89
C PHE A 84 4.69 -18.53 17.50
N LEU A 85 5.58 -18.24 18.45
CA LEU A 85 6.37 -19.22 19.16
C LEU A 85 5.70 -19.55 20.49
N SER A 86 5.30 -20.81 20.67
CA SER A 86 4.59 -21.27 21.88
C SER A 86 5.54 -21.70 23.01
N SER A 87 6.70 -21.05 23.15
CA SER A 87 7.62 -21.25 24.28
C SER A 87 7.51 -20.07 25.25
N PRO A 88 6.63 -20.15 26.27
CA PRO A 88 6.48 -19.10 27.27
C PRO A 88 7.73 -18.95 28.15
#